data_AF-A0A9E3SWN6-F1
#
_entry.id   AF-A0A9E3SWN6-F1
#
_cell.length_a   1.000
_cell.length_b   1.000
_cell.length_c   1.000
_cell.angle_alpha   90.00
_cell.angle_beta   90.00
_cell.angle_gamma   90.00
#
_symmetry.space_group_name_H-M   'P 1'
#
loop_
_entity.id
_entity.type
_entity.pdbx_description
1 polymer ?
#
loop_
_entity_poly.entity_id
_entity_poly.type
_entity_poly.pdbx_seq_one_letter_code
_entity_poly.pdbx_strand_id
1 'polypeptide(L)'
;MRILFVAALHHPAQLQAAIQQTPPGQPPPLFAPTVSQHFWERALHRRGCEMAIFYRNIPASGRVSEHHHQEGITPGKLIAGALNRVPPTFNPEYRRRNRRLIEQALDFQPDVLWLVGDNTVIYPDTLKHIKQATGCQIIYASGTSPIVFS
;
A
#
# COMPACT_ATOMS: atom_id res chain seq x y z
N MET A 1 -17.57 -2.06 -10.08
CA MET A 1 -16.17 -1.65 -10.33
C MET A 1 -15.34 -1.99 -9.10
N ARG A 2 -14.20 -2.65 -9.29
CA ARG A 2 -13.29 -3.13 -8.25
C ARG A 2 -12.01 -2.31 -8.25
N ILE A 3 -11.68 -1.70 -7.13
CA ILE A 3 -10.50 -0.81 -7.00
C ILE A 3 -9.55 -1.40 -5.96
N LEU A 4 -8.32 -1.69 -6.38
CA LEU A 4 -7.24 -2.06 -5.47
C LEU A 4 -6.35 -0.85 -5.21
N PHE A 5 -6.44 -0.28 -4.01
CA PHE A 5 -5.53 0.77 -3.57
C PHE A 5 -4.17 0.19 -3.21
N VAL A 6 -3.10 0.87 -3.63
CA VAL A 6 -1.74 0.62 -3.18
C VAL A 6 -1.26 1.87 -2.44
N ALA A 7 -1.31 1.80 -1.12
CA ALA A 7 -1.11 2.94 -0.23
C ALA A 7 -0.13 2.60 0.91
N ALA A 8 0.40 3.61 1.59
CA ALA A 8 1.07 3.40 2.87
C ALA A 8 0.04 3.41 3.99
N LEU A 9 0.22 2.54 4.98
CA LEU A 9 -0.53 2.58 6.23
C LEU A 9 -0.06 3.79 7.04
N HIS A 10 -0.93 4.78 7.15
CA HIS A 10 -0.75 5.97 7.98
C HIS A 10 -1.72 5.91 9.17
N HIS A 11 -1.27 6.38 10.34
CA HIS A 11 -2.04 6.40 11.59
C HIS A 11 -2.69 5.04 11.96
N PRO A 12 -1.90 3.97 12.14
CA PRO A 12 -2.43 2.62 12.38
C PRO A 12 -3.30 2.50 13.63
N ALA A 13 -2.96 3.16 14.74
CA ALA A 13 -3.83 3.19 15.93
C ALA A 13 -5.21 3.79 15.66
N GLN A 14 -5.29 4.85 14.86
CA GLN A 14 -6.56 5.50 14.52
C GLN A 14 -7.39 4.64 13.58
N LEU A 15 -6.75 3.99 12.60
CA LEU A 15 -7.42 2.99 11.76
C LEU A 15 -7.97 1.84 12.63
N GLN A 16 -7.16 1.31 13.54
CA GLN A 16 -7.58 0.21 14.42
C GLN A 16 -8.77 0.60 15.31
N ALA A 17 -8.75 1.81 15.87
CA ALA A 17 -9.87 2.33 16.65
C ALA A 17 -11.14 2.47 15.79
N ALA A 18 -11.01 2.98 14.56
CA ALA A 18 -12.14 3.11 13.64
C ALA A 18 -12.72 1.75 13.22
N ILE A 19 -11.87 0.73 13.01
CA ILE A 19 -12.30 -0.65 12.75
C ILE A 19 -13.10 -1.20 13.95
N GLN A 20 -12.61 -1.00 15.18
CA GLN A 20 -13.30 -1.46 16.39
C GLN A 20 -14.65 -0.77 16.62
N GLN A 21 -14.79 0.47 16.14
CA GLN A 21 -16.03 1.25 16.23
C GLN A 21 -16.98 1.01 15.05
N THR A 22 -16.62 0.15 14.10
CA THR A 22 -17.46 -0.13 12.92
C THR A 22 -18.72 -0.89 13.36
N PRO A 23 -19.93 -0.37 13.07
CA PRO A 23 -21.18 -1.06 13.43
C PRO A 23 -21.30 -2.43 12.75
N PRO A 24 -21.96 -3.41 13.40
CA PRO A 24 -22.24 -4.70 12.78
C PRO A 24 -22.96 -4.54 11.43
N GLY A 25 -22.48 -5.25 10.40
CA GLY A 25 -23.04 -5.19 9.05
C GLY A 25 -22.52 -4.02 8.18
N GLN A 26 -21.65 -3.15 8.71
CA GLN A 26 -20.93 -2.17 7.91
C GLN A 26 -19.50 -2.65 7.61
N PRO A 27 -18.97 -2.39 6.39
CA PRO A 27 -17.59 -2.70 6.10
C PRO A 27 -16.66 -1.80 6.92
N PRO A 28 -15.57 -2.34 7.49
CA PRO A 28 -14.60 -1.53 8.20
C PRO A 28 -13.87 -0.58 7.23
N PRO A 29 -13.42 0.58 7.72
CA PRO A 29 -12.68 1.51 6.88
C PRO A 29 -11.33 0.92 6.43
N LEU A 30 -10.95 1.23 5.20
CA LEU A 30 -9.65 0.92 4.60
C LEU A 30 -8.59 1.97 4.92
N PHE A 31 -8.99 3.18 5.32
CA PHE A 31 -8.07 4.26 5.69
C PHE A 31 -8.44 4.89 7.03
N ALA A 32 -7.44 5.39 7.75
CA ALA A 32 -7.69 6.14 8.98
C ALA A 32 -8.56 7.38 8.68
N PRO A 33 -9.54 7.75 9.53
CA PRO A 33 -10.44 8.88 9.27
C PRO A 33 -9.74 10.25 9.11
N THR A 34 -8.48 10.34 9.52
CA THR A 34 -7.65 11.54 9.47
C THR A 34 -6.89 11.73 8.16
N VAL A 35 -6.87 10.73 7.27
CA VAL A 35 -6.18 10.85 5.97
C VAL A 35 -7.14 11.14 4.83
N SER A 36 -6.67 11.84 3.81
CA SER A 36 -7.51 12.28 2.69
C SER A 36 -8.13 11.11 1.92
N GLN A 37 -7.46 9.96 1.87
CA GLN A 37 -7.93 8.75 1.20
C GLN A 37 -9.23 8.21 1.80
N HIS A 38 -9.49 8.45 3.09
CA HIS A 38 -10.74 8.03 3.73
C HIS A 38 -11.98 8.71 3.11
N PHE A 39 -11.85 9.96 2.66
CA PHE A 39 -12.96 10.64 1.98
C PHE A 39 -13.24 10.05 0.60
N TRP A 40 -12.19 9.66 -0.14
CA TRP A 40 -12.32 8.95 -1.41
C TRP A 40 -12.97 7.60 -1.23
N GLU A 41 -12.52 6.82 -0.26
CA GLU A 41 -13.10 5.54 0.12
C GLU A 41 -14.62 5.67 0.35
N ARG A 42 -15.04 6.61 1.21
CA ARG A 42 -16.47 6.82 1.48
C ARG A 42 -17.27 7.20 0.23
N ALA A 43 -16.71 8.06 -0.62
CA ALA A 43 -17.36 8.49 -1.85
C ALA A 43 -17.52 7.33 -2.85
N LEU A 44 -16.48 6.51 -3.00
CA LEU A 44 -16.49 5.34 -3.90
C LEU A 44 -17.40 4.22 -3.38
N HIS A 45 -17.43 3.99 -2.06
CA HIS A 45 -18.36 3.06 -1.44
C HIS A 45 -19.81 3.45 -1.73
N ARG A 46 -20.16 4.73 -1.57
CA ARG A 46 -21.51 5.26 -1.90
C ARG A 46 -21.87 5.11 -3.38
N ARG A 47 -20.88 4.99 -4.27
CA ARG A 47 -21.06 4.73 -5.70
C ARG A 47 -21.14 3.23 -6.04
N GLY A 48 -21.11 2.34 -5.04
CA GLY A 48 -21.15 0.89 -5.24
C GLY A 48 -19.84 0.28 -5.73
N CYS A 49 -18.70 0.95 -5.49
CA CYS A 49 -17.40 0.37 -5.80
C CYS A 49 -17.01 -0.65 -4.72
N GLU A 50 -16.54 -1.81 -5.15
CA GLU A 50 -15.83 -2.75 -4.28
C GLU A 50 -14.38 -2.29 -4.17
N MET A 51 -13.85 -2.25 -2.95
CA MET A 51 -12.50 -1.73 -2.72
C MET A 51 -11.70 -2.68 -1.84
N ALA A 52 -10.42 -2.80 -2.17
CA ALA A 52 -9.42 -3.45 -1.34
C ALA A 52 -8.19 -2.56 -1.23
N ILE A 53 -7.34 -2.83 -0.23
CA ILE A 53 -6.11 -2.09 0.00
C ILE A 53 -4.92 -3.02 0.18
N PHE A 54 -3.83 -2.68 -0.50
CA PHE A 54 -2.50 -3.21 -0.25
C PHE A 54 -1.66 -2.14 0.43
N TYR A 55 -1.33 -2.37 1.70
CA TYR A 55 -0.40 -1.51 2.42
C TYR A 55 1.04 -1.86 2.07
N ARG A 56 1.72 -0.97 1.32
CA ARG A 56 3.07 -1.20 0.81
C ARG A 56 4.18 -1.11 1.86
N ASN A 57 3.92 -0.47 2.99
CA ASN A 57 4.86 -0.32 4.10
C ASN A 57 4.69 -1.41 5.17
N ILE A 58 3.71 -2.32 5.02
CA ILE A 58 3.62 -3.50 5.86
C ILE A 58 4.68 -4.52 5.40
N PRO A 59 5.58 -4.96 6.29
CA PRO A 59 6.61 -5.92 5.93
C PRO A 59 5.99 -7.24 5.47
N ALA A 60 6.63 -7.91 4.51
CA ALA A 60 6.16 -9.21 4.04
C ALA A 60 6.22 -10.31 5.13
N SER A 61 7.04 -10.10 6.16
CA SER A 61 7.15 -10.94 7.35
C SER A 61 7.44 -10.06 8.57
N GLY A 62 6.67 -10.20 9.65
CA GLY A 62 6.84 -9.44 10.89
C GLY A 62 5.59 -8.63 11.29
N ARG A 63 5.59 -8.08 12.51
CA ARG A 63 4.50 -7.24 13.02
C ARG A 63 4.60 -5.81 12.47
N VAL A 64 3.45 -5.19 12.22
CA VAL A 64 3.33 -3.75 12.01
C VAL A 64 3.64 -3.07 13.33
N SER A 65 4.88 -2.60 13.52
CA SER A 65 5.25 -1.79 14.67
C SER A 65 5.10 -0.32 14.31
N GLU A 66 4.39 0.44 15.15
CA GLU A 66 4.47 1.89 15.14
C GLU A 66 5.93 2.28 15.37
N HIS A 67 6.60 2.75 14.33
CA HIS A 67 7.92 3.36 14.49
C HIS A 67 7.72 4.73 15.13
N HIS A 68 7.67 4.78 16.46
CA HIS A 68 8.04 5.99 17.17
C HIS A 68 9.46 6.35 16.75
N HIS A 69 9.65 7.53 16.17
CA HIS A 69 10.97 8.02 15.79
C HIS A 69 11.78 8.26 17.07
N GLN A 70 12.53 7.24 17.51
CA GLN A 70 13.49 7.40 18.60
C GLN A 70 14.77 8.00 18.01
N GLU A 71 15.12 9.20 18.46
CA GLU A 71 16.45 9.77 18.26
C GLU A 71 17.49 8.83 18.90
N GLY A 72 18.46 8.37 18.10
CA GLY A 72 19.49 7.42 18.54
C GLY A 72 19.90 6.43 17.44
N ILE A 73 21.20 6.08 17.40
CA ILE A 73 21.74 5.06 16.49
C ILE A 73 21.42 3.70 17.10
N THR A 74 20.41 3.02 16.58
CA THR A 74 20.07 1.63 16.95
C THR A 74 20.78 0.65 16.00
N PRO A 75 21.13 -0.57 16.44
CA PRO A 75 21.73 -1.59 15.56
C PRO A 75 20.88 -1.85 14.30
N GLY A 76 19.56 -1.73 14.41
CA GLY A 76 18.65 -1.79 13.26
C GLY A 76 18.84 -0.67 12.22
N LYS A 77 19.24 0.55 12.64
CA LYS A 77 19.56 1.66 11.72
C LYS A 77 20.88 1.42 10.97
N LEU A 78 21.83 0.70 11.56
CA LEU A 78 23.07 0.29 10.89
C LEU A 78 22.81 -0.78 9.83
N ILE A 79 21.98 -1.79 10.14
CA ILE A 79 21.56 -2.82 9.17
C ILE A 79 20.70 -2.19 8.06
N ALA A 80 19.77 -1.30 8.40
CA ALA A 80 19.00 -0.54 7.41
C ALA A 80 19.91 0.34 6.53
N GLY A 81 20.93 0.97 7.11
CA GLY A 81 21.93 1.75 6.37
C GLY A 81 22.76 0.91 5.40
N ALA A 82 23.07 -0.35 5.76
CA ALA A 82 23.74 -1.29 4.86
C ALA A 82 22.81 -1.77 3.72
N LEU A 83 21.54 -2.03 4.02
CA LEU A 83 20.52 -2.38 3.02
C LEU A 83 20.17 -1.21 2.09
N ASN A 84 20.30 0.04 2.53
CA ASN A 84 20.10 1.23 1.71
C ASN A 84 21.19 1.40 0.62
N ARG A 85 22.29 0.66 0.68
CA ARG A 85 23.34 0.62 -0.38
C ARG A 85 23.13 -0.49 -1.39
N VAL A 86 22.18 -1.39 -1.15
CA VAL A 86 21.79 -2.43 -2.11
C VAL A 86 20.78 -1.80 -3.07
N PRO A 87 20.96 -1.90 -4.41
CA PRO A 87 19.98 -1.39 -5.34
C PRO A 87 18.59 -1.94 -4.98
N PRO A 88 17.52 -1.11 -4.99
CA PRO A 88 16.20 -1.54 -4.54
C PRO A 88 15.72 -2.84 -5.20
N THR A 89 16.16 -3.15 -6.41
CA THR A 89 15.90 -4.37 -7.20
C THR A 89 16.46 -5.67 -6.58
N PHE A 90 17.44 -5.56 -5.69
CA PHE A 90 18.06 -6.69 -4.99
C PHE A 90 17.55 -6.87 -3.55
N ASN A 91 16.65 -6.00 -3.07
CA ASN A 91 16.08 -6.16 -1.75
C ASN A 91 15.10 -7.35 -1.72
N PRO A 92 15.42 -8.45 -1.00
CA PRO A 92 14.57 -9.64 -0.95
C PRO A 92 13.21 -9.37 -0.30
N GLU A 93 13.14 -8.37 0.57
CA GLU A 93 11.92 -7.95 1.25
C GLU A 93 10.95 -7.30 0.26
N TYR A 94 11.43 -6.39 -0.59
CA TYR A 94 10.63 -5.77 -1.64
C TYR A 94 10.17 -6.79 -2.68
N ARG A 95 11.00 -7.77 -3.05
CA ARG A 95 10.57 -8.88 -3.93
C ARG A 95 9.38 -9.65 -3.33
N ARG A 96 9.41 -9.96 -2.04
CA ARG A 96 8.30 -10.63 -1.35
C ARG A 96 7.05 -9.75 -1.28
N ARG A 97 7.19 -8.45 -1.00
CA ARG A 97 6.05 -7.51 -1.02
C ARG A 97 5.41 -7.43 -2.41
N ASN A 98 6.22 -7.32 -3.46
CA ASN A 98 5.74 -7.26 -4.84
C ASN A 98 5.04 -8.56 -5.24
N ARG A 99 5.56 -9.73 -4.83
CA ARG A 99 4.87 -11.01 -5.02
C ARG A 99 3.50 -11.03 -4.32
N ARG A 100 3.41 -10.58 -3.07
CA ARG A 100 2.14 -10.46 -2.33
C ARG A 100 1.16 -9.52 -3.02
N LEU A 101 1.64 -8.41 -3.59
CA LEU A 101 0.79 -7.50 -4.36
C LEU A 101 0.24 -8.18 -5.62
N ILE A 102 1.06 -8.96 -6.34
CA ILE A 102 0.60 -9.75 -7.49
C ILE A 102 -0.47 -10.75 -7.05
N GLU A 103 -0.19 -11.56 -6.04
CA GLU A 103 -1.13 -12.56 -5.50
C GLU A 103 -2.47 -11.91 -5.13
N GLN A 104 -2.45 -10.82 -4.35
CA GLN A 104 -3.66 -10.10 -3.98
C GLN A 104 -4.40 -9.51 -5.19
N ALA A 105 -3.69 -8.99 -6.20
CA ALA A 105 -4.31 -8.45 -7.40
C ALA A 105 -4.94 -9.55 -8.28
N LEU A 106 -4.33 -10.72 -8.35
CA LEU A 106 -4.89 -11.87 -9.07
C LEU A 106 -6.13 -12.44 -8.37
N ASP A 107 -6.15 -12.46 -7.04
CA ASP A 107 -7.32 -12.88 -6.28
C ASP A 107 -8.46 -11.85 -6.35
N PHE A 108 -8.11 -10.57 -6.22
CA PHE A 108 -9.08 -9.48 -6.20
C PHE A 108 -9.50 -9.01 -7.60
N GLN A 109 -8.84 -9.40 -8.69
CA GLN A 109 -9.19 -9.02 -10.08
C GLN A 109 -9.68 -7.56 -10.21
N PRO A 110 -8.84 -6.55 -9.89
CA PRO A 110 -9.27 -5.16 -9.91
C PRO A 110 -9.53 -4.68 -11.35
N ASP A 111 -10.52 -3.79 -11.52
CA ASP A 111 -10.67 -2.98 -12.72
C ASP A 111 -9.65 -1.83 -12.73
N VAL A 112 -9.30 -1.34 -11.52
CA VAL A 112 -8.37 -0.24 -11.31
C VAL A 112 -7.37 -0.57 -10.21
N LEU A 113 -6.08 -0.44 -10.53
CA LEU A 113 -4.99 -0.41 -9.55
C LEU A 113 -4.60 1.05 -9.27
N TRP A 114 -4.93 1.53 -8.07
CA TRP A 114 -4.75 2.94 -7.70
C TRP A 114 -3.57 3.12 -6.74
N LEU A 115 -2.46 3.64 -7.27
CA LEU A 115 -1.22 3.90 -6.56
C LEU A 115 -1.27 5.29 -5.90
N VAL A 116 -1.12 5.35 -4.58
CA VAL A 116 -1.29 6.58 -3.78
C VAL A 116 -0.03 6.95 -3.01
N GLY A 117 0.56 8.12 -3.26
CA GLY A 117 1.81 8.57 -2.63
C GLY A 117 3.07 7.98 -3.27
N ASP A 118 4.18 7.88 -2.52
CA ASP A 118 5.44 7.31 -3.03
C ASP A 118 5.34 5.80 -3.25
N ASN A 119 5.81 5.29 -4.40
CA ASN A 119 5.75 3.87 -4.78
C ASN A 119 7.12 3.28 -5.12
N THR A 120 8.22 3.84 -4.60
CA THR A 120 9.60 3.35 -4.77
C THR A 120 9.82 1.87 -4.46
N VAL A 121 8.96 1.27 -3.63
CA VAL A 121 9.04 -0.15 -3.24
C VAL A 121 8.26 -1.09 -4.17
N ILE A 122 7.47 -0.55 -5.10
CA ILE A 122 6.70 -1.32 -6.08
C ILE A 122 7.41 -1.28 -7.42
N TYR A 123 7.73 -2.44 -7.98
CA TYR A 123 8.54 -2.51 -9.19
C TYR A 123 7.71 -2.32 -10.46
N PRO A 124 8.28 -1.71 -11.52
CA PRO A 124 7.61 -1.59 -12.82
C PRO A 124 7.16 -2.95 -13.39
N ASP A 125 7.98 -3.99 -13.26
CA ASP A 125 7.64 -5.34 -13.74
C ASP A 125 6.44 -5.94 -13.00
N THR A 126 6.28 -5.61 -11.71
CA THR A 126 5.11 -6.01 -10.93
C THR A 126 3.84 -5.37 -11.47
N LEU A 127 3.88 -4.08 -11.79
CA LEU A 127 2.76 -3.36 -12.38
C LEU A 127 2.43 -3.88 -13.78
N LYS A 128 3.46 -4.16 -14.59
CA LYS A 128 3.31 -4.77 -15.91
C LYS A 128 2.63 -6.14 -15.82
N HIS A 129 3.09 -6.99 -14.91
CA HIS A 129 2.51 -8.32 -14.68
C HIS A 129 1.03 -8.22 -14.31
N ILE A 130 0.69 -7.38 -13.33
CA ILE A 130 -0.70 -7.22 -12.89
C ILE A 130 -1.58 -6.74 -14.05
N LYS A 131 -1.16 -5.70 -14.77
CA LYS A 131 -1.91 -5.19 -15.92
C LYS A 131 -2.13 -6.24 -17.01
N GLN A 132 -1.12 -7.05 -17.29
CA GLN A 132 -1.24 -8.14 -18.28
C GLN A 132 -2.18 -9.25 -17.82
N ALA A 133 -2.19 -9.57 -16.52
CA ALA A 133 -2.97 -10.67 -15.98
C ALA A 133 -4.44 -10.30 -15.69
N THR A 134 -4.72 -9.06 -15.30
CA THR A 134 -6.07 -8.62 -14.91
C THR A 134 -6.72 -7.67 -15.91
N GLY A 135 -5.95 -7.06 -16.81
CA GLY A 135 -6.44 -6.02 -17.73
C GLY A 135 -6.73 -4.68 -17.06
N CYS A 136 -6.39 -4.51 -15.77
CA CYS A 136 -6.75 -3.32 -15.00
C CYS A 136 -6.13 -2.02 -15.55
N GLN A 137 -6.82 -0.91 -15.33
CA GLN A 137 -6.24 0.42 -15.48
C GLN A 137 -5.33 0.74 -14.29
N ILE A 138 -4.18 1.38 -14.54
CA ILE A 138 -3.27 1.82 -13.48
C ILE A 138 -3.40 3.34 -13.34
N ILE A 139 -3.75 3.81 -12.15
CA ILE A 139 -3.88 5.23 -11.83
C ILE A 139 -2.85 5.59 -10.76
N TYR A 140 -2.15 6.69 -10.98
CA TYR A 140 -1.24 7.27 -10.00
C TYR A 140 -1.86 8.55 -9.43
N ALA A 141 -2.07 8.57 -8.12
CA ALA A 141 -2.41 9.78 -7.36
C ALA A 141 -1.26 10.09 -6.41
N SER A 142 -0.28 10.84 -6.91
CA SER A 142 0.79 11.39 -6.10
C SER A 142 0.76 12.92 -6.16
N GLY A 143 1.03 13.57 -5.02
CA GLY A 143 1.28 15.02 -4.98
C GLY A 143 2.70 15.38 -5.45
N THR A 144 3.57 14.38 -5.61
CA THR A 144 4.94 14.45 -6.14
C THR A 144 5.04 13.52 -7.35
N SER A 145 5.55 14.01 -8.48
CA SER A 145 5.59 13.29 -9.76
C SER A 145 6.12 11.85 -9.60
N PRO A 146 5.37 10.82 -10.01
CA PRO A 146 5.85 9.46 -10.01
C PRO A 146 6.70 9.26 -11.27
N ILE A 147 7.99 8.94 -11.07
CA ILE A 147 8.88 8.29 -12.04
C ILE A 147 9.65 9.24 -12.97
N VAL A 148 10.96 9.31 -12.71
CA VAL A 148 11.99 9.54 -13.73
C VAL A 148 11.91 8.34 -14.68
N PHE A 149 11.28 8.52 -15.83
CA PHE A 149 11.39 7.58 -16.95
C PHE A 149 12.76 7.83 -17.58
N SER A 150 13.79 7.18 -17.05
CA SER A 150 15.11 7.05 -17.69
C SER A 150 15.42 5.57 -17.86
#